data_AF-K2MKD3-F1
#
_entry.id   AF-K2MKD3-F1
#
_cell.length_a   1.000
_cell.length_b   1.000
_cell.length_c   1.000
_cell.angle_alpha   90.00
_cell.angle_beta   90.00
_cell.angle_gamma   90.00
#
_symmetry.space_group_name_H-M   'P 1'
#
loop_
_entity.id
_entity.type
_entity.pdbx_description
1 polymer ?
#
loop_
_entity_poly.entity_id
_entity_poly.type
_entity_poly.pdbx_seq_one_letter_code
_entity_poly.pdbx_strand_id
1 'polypeptide(L)'
;MLIYASNTSSWKLSKGMSADGCSDPSVVEWKDGKLMMMTACDDGRRRVYESDNKGESWTEARGTLSRVWGIPKGGNAKTVRSGFITATFDGVGEKRNVMLVTLPVYSKTEDGGNGKEKGELHLWLTDNTHIADIGPVSGNDDAAASS
;
A
#
# COMPACT_ATOMS: atom_id res chain seq x y z
N MET A 1 -1.92 13.11 4.65
CA MET A 1 -1.76 14.52 4.21
C MET A 1 -0.70 14.54 3.13
N LEU A 2 -0.82 15.41 2.11
CA LEU A 2 0.17 15.56 1.05
C LEU A 2 0.89 16.89 1.16
N ILE A 3 2.18 16.88 0.82
CA ILE A 3 2.97 18.07 0.51
C ILE A 3 3.28 17.98 -0.98
N TYR A 4 2.86 18.98 -1.75
CA TYR A 4 2.99 18.97 -3.21
C TYR A 4 3.44 20.33 -3.72
N ALA A 5 4.02 20.36 -4.92
CA ALA A 5 4.46 21.58 -5.56
C ALA A 5 4.26 21.46 -7.07
N SER A 6 3.86 22.56 -7.72
CA SER A 6 3.79 22.62 -9.19
C SER A 6 5.15 22.87 -9.84
N ASN A 7 6.12 23.36 -9.04
CA ASN A 7 7.51 23.64 -9.41
C ASN A 7 8.36 23.65 -8.12
N THR A 8 9.67 23.89 -8.23
CA THR A 8 10.58 23.87 -7.07
C THR A 8 10.52 25.11 -6.17
N SER A 9 9.69 26.12 -6.50
CA SER A 9 9.75 27.42 -5.82
C SER A 9 8.80 27.57 -4.63
N SER A 10 7.73 26.76 -4.53
CA SER A 10 6.82 26.79 -3.38
C SER A 10 6.11 25.46 -3.16
N TRP A 11 6.04 25.03 -1.89
CA TRP A 11 5.33 23.83 -1.47
C TRP A 11 3.97 24.19 -0.87
N LYS A 12 2.96 23.38 -1.18
CA LYS A 12 1.60 23.49 -0.67
C LYS A 12 1.26 22.25 0.15
N LEU A 13 0.46 22.47 1.18
CA LEU A 13 -0.12 21.42 1.99
C LEU A 13 -1.54 21.13 1.49
N SER A 14 -1.90 19.85 1.36
CA SER A 14 -3.28 19.45 1.05
C SER A 14 -4.21 19.73 2.23
N LYS A 15 -5.49 20.03 1.95
CA LYS A 15 -6.50 20.22 3.01
C LYS A 15 -6.94 18.90 3.64
N GLY A 16 -7.09 17.85 2.83
CA GLY A 16 -7.51 16.54 3.30
C GLY A 16 -6.34 15.69 3.82
N MET A 17 -6.68 14.71 4.67
CA MET A 17 -5.75 13.72 5.21
C MET A 17 -6.44 12.36 5.42
N SER A 18 -5.65 11.35 5.76
CA SER A 18 -6.14 10.02 6.17
C SER A 18 -6.88 10.10 7.50
N ALA A 19 -7.66 9.06 7.80
CA ALA A 19 -8.31 8.92 9.11
C ALA A 19 -7.28 8.90 10.26
N ASP A 20 -7.75 9.22 11.46
CA ASP A 20 -6.98 9.08 12.68
C ASP A 20 -6.49 7.64 12.89
N GLY A 21 -5.30 7.49 13.47
CA GLY A 21 -4.62 6.20 13.61
C GLY A 21 -4.14 5.59 12.30
N CYS A 22 -3.95 6.38 11.24
CA CYS A 22 -3.33 5.92 9.98
C CYS A 22 -2.10 6.76 9.60
N SER A 23 -0.98 6.08 9.35
CA SER A 23 0.33 6.66 9.03
C SER A 23 0.94 6.07 7.75
N ASP A 24 2.16 6.51 7.44
CA ASP A 24 3.02 5.98 6.38
C ASP A 24 2.36 5.92 5.00
N PRO A 25 1.86 7.06 4.50
CA PRO A 25 1.17 7.10 3.22
C PRO A 25 2.14 6.82 2.07
N SER A 26 1.70 5.97 1.14
CA SER A 26 2.25 5.84 -0.20
C SER A 26 1.20 6.29 -1.20
N VAL A 27 1.58 7.09 -2.19
CA VAL A 27 0.64 7.81 -3.06
C VAL A 27 1.02 7.59 -4.52
N VAL A 28 0.03 7.28 -5.34
CA VAL A 28 0.19 7.08 -6.79
C VAL A 28 -0.86 7.87 -7.55
N GLU A 29 -0.54 8.24 -8.79
CA GLU A 29 -1.52 8.72 -9.76
C GLU A 29 -2.11 7.52 -10.51
N TRP A 30 -3.43 7.39 -10.44
CA TRP A 30 -4.25 6.47 -11.19
C TRP A 30 -5.04 7.25 -12.26
N LYS A 31 -5.62 6.51 -13.22
CA LYS A 31 -6.36 7.01 -14.39
C LYS A 31 -7.03 8.38 -14.19
N ASP A 32 -6.92 9.23 -15.21
CA ASP A 32 -7.53 10.56 -15.26
C ASP A 32 -7.07 11.52 -14.15
N GLY A 33 -5.84 11.34 -13.65
CA GLY A 33 -5.25 12.22 -12.63
C GLY A 33 -5.77 11.98 -11.22
N LYS A 34 -6.53 10.90 -11.00
CA LYS A 34 -7.01 10.48 -9.67
C LYS A 34 -5.83 10.08 -8.80
N LEU A 35 -5.73 10.61 -7.58
CA LEU A 35 -4.73 10.15 -6.61
C LEU A 35 -5.26 8.99 -5.79
N MET A 36 -4.42 7.98 -5.58
CA MET A 36 -4.66 6.86 -4.67
C MET A 36 -3.63 6.89 -3.54
N MET A 37 -4.07 6.87 -2.29
CA MET A 37 -3.21 6.88 -1.10
C MET A 37 -3.45 5.64 -0.27
N MET A 38 -2.42 4.81 -0.07
CA MET A 38 -2.45 3.68 0.85
C MET A 38 -1.76 4.05 2.16
N THR A 39 -2.40 3.78 3.29
CA THR A 39 -1.87 4.03 4.64
C THR A 39 -1.84 2.75 5.45
N ALA A 40 -0.90 2.65 6.39
CA ALA A 40 -0.94 1.65 7.44
C ALA A 40 -1.72 2.20 8.63
N CYS A 41 -2.62 1.43 9.24
CA CYS A 41 -3.45 1.91 10.34
C CYS A 41 -3.32 1.03 11.60
N ASP A 42 -3.59 1.61 12.76
CA ASP A 42 -3.44 1.00 14.09
C ASP A 42 -4.32 -0.25 14.27
N ASP A 43 -5.41 -0.37 13.50
CA ASP A 43 -6.26 -1.56 13.46
C ASP A 43 -5.65 -2.73 12.66
N GLY A 44 -4.38 -2.60 12.26
CA GLY A 44 -3.61 -3.56 11.49
C GLY A 44 -3.94 -3.59 10.00
N ARG A 45 -4.91 -2.79 9.54
CA ARG A 45 -5.35 -2.81 8.13
C ARG A 45 -4.67 -1.73 7.31
N ARG A 46 -4.58 -2.00 6.01
CA ARG A 46 -4.30 -0.98 5.00
C ARG A 46 -5.59 -0.30 4.61
N ARG A 47 -5.64 1.02 4.72
CA ARG A 47 -6.73 1.81 4.17
C ARG A 47 -6.25 2.50 2.90
N VAL A 48 -7.07 2.43 1.87
CA VAL A 48 -6.79 3.09 0.59
C VAL A 48 -7.83 4.18 0.40
N TYR A 49 -7.37 5.36 0.04
CA TYR A 49 -8.20 6.54 -0.20
C TYR A 49 -8.01 7.01 -1.65
N GLU A 50 -9.07 7.53 -2.24
CA GLU A 50 -9.05 8.15 -3.56
C GLU A 50 -9.33 9.65 -3.47
N SER A 51 -8.75 10.41 -4.39
CA SER A 51 -8.96 11.86 -4.52
C SER A 51 -8.94 12.30 -5.98
N ASP A 52 -10.06 12.83 -6.45
CA ASP A 52 -10.21 13.41 -7.80
C ASP A 52 -9.84 14.90 -7.85
N ASN A 53 -9.50 15.49 -6.70
CA ASN A 53 -9.20 16.92 -6.53
C ASN A 53 -7.81 17.13 -5.92
N LYS A 54 -6.85 16.30 -6.31
CA LYS A 54 -5.42 16.45 -5.95
C LYS A 54 -5.18 16.59 -4.43
N GLY A 55 -5.96 15.87 -3.63
CA GLY A 55 -5.83 15.81 -2.18
C GLY A 55 -6.61 16.86 -1.39
N GLU A 56 -7.46 17.69 -2.02
CA GLU A 56 -8.36 18.58 -1.28
C GLU A 56 -9.34 17.81 -0.40
N SER A 57 -9.88 16.70 -0.90
CA SER A 57 -10.66 15.73 -0.13
C SER A 57 -10.26 14.30 -0.47
N TRP A 58 -10.46 13.39 0.48
CA TRP A 58 -10.17 11.97 0.35
C TRP A 58 -11.37 11.14 0.73
N THR A 59 -11.67 10.13 -0.08
CA THR A 59 -12.73 9.15 0.18
C THR A 59 -12.10 7.78 0.35
N GLU A 60 -12.48 7.04 1.39
CA GLU A 60 -11.99 5.67 1.58
C GLU A 60 -12.54 4.74 0.46
N ALA A 61 -11.65 4.10 -0.30
CA ALA A 61 -11.96 3.22 -1.42
C ALA A 61 -12.46 1.83 -0.95
N ARG A 62 -13.55 1.81 -0.17
CA ARG A 62 -14.10 0.59 0.47
C ARG A 62 -14.65 -0.44 -0.51
N GLY A 63 -15.02 -0.02 -1.72
CA GLY A 63 -15.53 -0.92 -2.76
C GLY A 63 -14.45 -1.65 -3.54
N THR A 64 -13.17 -1.27 -3.38
CA THR A 64 -12.08 -1.81 -4.21
C THR A 64 -10.89 -2.28 -3.36
N LEU A 65 -10.09 -1.34 -2.85
CA LEU A 65 -8.75 -1.63 -2.32
C LEU A 65 -8.62 -1.42 -0.81
N SER A 66 -9.50 -0.63 -0.20
CA SER A 66 -9.40 -0.37 1.24
C SER A 66 -9.70 -1.64 2.02
N ARG A 67 -8.89 -1.93 3.04
CA ARG A 67 -9.03 -3.05 3.98
C ARG A 67 -8.85 -4.44 3.35
N VAL A 68 -8.34 -4.51 2.12
CA VAL A 68 -7.94 -5.78 1.48
C VAL A 68 -6.72 -6.37 2.19
N TRP A 69 -5.69 -5.55 2.38
CA TRP A 69 -4.46 -5.97 3.04
C TRP A 69 -4.44 -5.60 4.51
N GLY A 70 -3.84 -6.46 5.34
CA GLY A 70 -3.68 -6.21 6.77
C GLY A 70 -2.89 -7.29 7.46
N ILE A 71 -2.50 -7.00 8.69
CA ILE A 71 -1.81 -7.91 9.59
C ILE A 71 -2.87 -8.71 10.38
N PRO A 72 -2.65 -10.02 10.64
CA PRO A 72 -3.55 -10.81 11.46
C PRO A 72 -3.78 -10.20 12.85
N LYS A 73 -5.02 -10.31 13.36
CA LYS A 73 -5.37 -9.84 14.71
C LYS A 73 -4.53 -10.55 15.77
N GLY A 74 -3.88 -9.78 16.64
CA GLY A 74 -3.02 -10.29 17.71
C GLY A 74 -1.58 -10.59 17.30
N GLY A 75 -1.19 -10.28 16.06
CA GLY A 75 0.21 -10.26 15.65
C GLY A 75 0.93 -9.05 16.26
N ASN A 76 2.17 -9.25 16.69
CA ASN A 76 3.04 -8.18 17.20
C ASN A 76 3.69 -7.37 16.07
N ALA A 77 3.33 -7.65 14.81
CA ALA A 77 3.94 -7.03 13.65
C ALA A 77 3.61 -5.53 13.57
N LYS A 78 4.68 -4.74 13.42
CA LYS A 78 4.58 -3.29 13.24
C LYS A 78 3.98 -2.97 11.88
N THR A 79 3.14 -1.94 11.85
CA THR A 79 2.70 -1.29 10.62
C THR A 79 3.90 -0.69 9.90
N VAL A 80 4.20 -1.16 8.69
CA VAL A 80 5.29 -0.63 7.84
C VAL A 80 4.75 0.13 6.63
N ARG A 81 5.54 1.02 6.02
CA ARG A 81 5.13 1.65 4.74
C ARG A 81 4.98 0.59 3.63
N SER A 82 3.99 0.78 2.75
CA SER A 82 3.80 -0.07 1.57
C SER A 82 4.61 0.43 0.38
N GLY A 83 5.17 -0.48 -0.44
CA GLY A 83 5.47 -0.11 -1.81
C GLY A 83 4.15 0.00 -2.57
N PHE A 84 3.95 1.11 -3.28
CA PHE A 84 2.74 1.34 -4.06
C PHE A 84 3.10 2.19 -5.26
N ILE A 85 2.99 1.62 -6.45
CA ILE A 85 3.29 2.29 -7.72
C ILE A 85 2.22 1.96 -8.75
N THR A 86 2.15 2.79 -9.79
CA THR A 86 1.43 2.47 -11.02
C THR A 86 2.41 2.06 -12.10
N ALA A 87 1.99 1.08 -12.90
CA ALA A 87 2.77 0.56 -14.01
C ALA A 87 1.87 0.34 -15.23
N THR A 88 2.45 0.52 -16.41
CA THR A 88 1.81 0.18 -17.68
C THR A 88 2.54 -1.02 -18.26
N PHE A 89 1.84 -2.14 -18.40
CA PHE A 89 2.37 -3.30 -19.10
C PHE A 89 1.96 -3.25 -20.57
N ASP A 90 2.96 -3.31 -21.45
CA ASP A 90 2.82 -3.41 -22.90
C ASP A 90 3.28 -4.82 -23.31
N GLY A 91 2.34 -5.66 -23.76
CA GLY A 91 2.56 -7.09 -24.00
C GLY A 91 1.70 -7.62 -25.15
N VAL A 92 1.34 -8.91 -25.15
CA VAL A 92 0.46 -9.49 -26.18
C VAL A 92 -0.98 -9.03 -25.93
N GLY A 93 -1.37 -7.90 -26.51
CA GLY A 93 -2.71 -7.33 -26.41
C GLY A 93 -2.67 -5.82 -26.20
N GLU A 94 -3.73 -5.28 -25.60
CA GLU A 94 -3.82 -3.85 -25.27
C GLU A 94 -2.95 -3.49 -24.07
N LYS A 95 -2.46 -2.23 -24.05
CA LYS A 95 -1.75 -1.67 -22.90
C LYS A 95 -2.63 -1.70 -21.66
N ARG A 96 -2.11 -2.28 -20.57
CA ARG A 96 -2.83 -2.38 -19.30
C ARG A 96 -2.15 -1.56 -18.23
N ASN A 97 -2.90 -0.61 -17.67
CA ASN A 97 -2.49 0.11 -16.47
C ASN A 97 -2.87 -0.73 -15.25
N VAL A 98 -1.92 -0.91 -14.34
CA VAL A 98 -2.11 -1.62 -13.09
C VAL A 98 -1.44 -0.86 -11.95
N MET A 99 -1.82 -1.20 -10.73
CA MET A 99 -1.11 -0.84 -9.52
C MET A 99 -0.35 -2.07 -9.01
N LEU A 100 0.88 -1.85 -8.57
CA LEU A 100 1.71 -2.84 -7.90
C LEU A 100 1.84 -2.44 -6.44
N VAL A 101 1.58 -3.39 -5.55
CA VAL A 101 1.64 -3.20 -4.10
C VAL A 101 2.65 -4.17 -3.53
N THR A 102 3.54 -3.71 -2.64
CA THR A 102 4.42 -4.59 -1.86
C THR A 102 4.23 -4.39 -0.37
N LEU A 103 4.03 -5.50 0.33
CA LEU A 103 3.67 -5.58 1.74
C LEU A 103 4.22 -6.88 2.34
N PRO A 104 4.63 -6.88 3.62
CA PRO A 104 4.98 -8.11 4.30
C PRO A 104 3.74 -8.95 4.61
N VAL A 105 3.85 -10.26 4.38
CA VAL A 105 2.93 -11.29 4.87
C VAL A 105 3.62 -12.02 6.01
N TYR A 106 2.91 -12.13 7.14
CA TYR A 106 3.46 -12.76 8.34
C TYR A 106 2.86 -14.16 8.53
N SER A 107 3.73 -15.15 8.71
CA SER A 107 3.36 -16.51 9.04
C SER A 107 4.02 -16.95 10.35
N LYS A 108 3.36 -17.87 11.07
CA LYS A 108 3.95 -18.52 12.24
C LYS A 108 4.85 -19.64 11.74
N THR A 109 6.07 -19.71 12.26
CA THR A 109 6.98 -20.83 11.98
C THR A 109 6.59 -22.05 12.83
N GLU A 110 6.74 -23.26 12.28
CA GLU A 110 6.38 -24.52 12.94
C GLU A 110 7.43 -24.99 13.96
N ASP A 111 8.66 -24.46 13.89
CA ASP A 111 9.76 -24.92 14.75
C ASP A 111 9.71 -24.29 16.15
N GLY A 112 9.40 -25.15 17.12
CA GLY A 112 9.22 -24.83 18.53
C GLY A 112 10.42 -24.13 19.18
N GLY A 113 10.20 -22.89 19.58
CA GLY A 113 11.09 -22.13 20.47
C GLY A 113 11.01 -20.62 20.20
N ASN A 114 10.10 -19.93 20.90
CA ASN A 114 9.90 -18.47 20.90
C ASN A 114 9.12 -17.82 19.75
N GLY A 115 8.18 -18.52 19.08
CA GLY A 115 7.05 -17.88 18.37
C GLY A 115 7.40 -16.67 17.48
N LYS A 116 8.54 -16.73 16.77
CA LYS A 116 8.99 -15.63 15.91
C LYS A 116 8.14 -15.63 14.65
N GLU A 117 7.43 -14.53 14.39
CA GLU A 117 6.72 -14.33 13.12
C GLU A 117 7.74 -14.13 12.01
N LYS A 118 7.66 -14.94 10.95
CA LYS A 118 8.45 -14.73 9.74
C LYS A 118 7.67 -13.82 8.80
N GLY A 119 8.25 -12.66 8.48
CA GLY A 119 7.72 -11.75 7.48
C GLY A 119 8.34 -12.02 6.12
N GLU A 120 7.52 -12.31 5.11
CA GLU A 120 7.94 -12.43 3.72
C GLU A 120 7.35 -11.28 2.92
N LEU A 121 8.17 -10.58 2.15
CA LEU A 121 7.70 -9.46 1.34
C LEU A 121 7.01 -10.03 0.10
N HIS A 122 5.74 -9.73 -0.09
CA HIS A 122 4.96 -10.16 -1.26
C HIS A 122 4.73 -9.00 -2.22
N LEU A 123 4.44 -9.36 -3.47
CA LEU A 123 4.00 -8.45 -4.52
C LEU A 123 2.56 -8.79 -4.91
N TRP A 124 1.70 -7.78 -4.94
CA TRP A 124 0.35 -7.86 -5.48
C TRP A 124 0.21 -6.99 -6.71
N LEU A 125 -0.62 -7.45 -7.65
CA LEU A 125 -1.02 -6.72 -8.83
C LEU A 125 -2.53 -6.47 -8.78
N THR A 126 -2.95 -5.25 -9.10
CA THR A 126 -4.37 -4.91 -9.20
C THR A 126 -4.68 -3.94 -10.33
N ASP A 127 -5.82 -4.12 -10.99
CA ASP A 127 -6.39 -3.17 -11.96
C ASP A 127 -7.46 -2.26 -11.33
N ASN A 128 -7.49 -2.17 -9.99
CA ASN A 128 -8.53 -1.55 -9.14
C ASN A 128 -9.85 -2.34 -9.04
N THR A 129 -9.96 -3.50 -9.70
CA THR A 129 -11.14 -4.39 -9.63
C THR A 129 -10.75 -5.78 -9.16
N HIS A 130 -9.73 -6.36 -9.79
CA HIS A 130 -9.14 -7.64 -9.48
C HIS A 130 -7.83 -7.44 -8.72
N ILE A 131 -7.52 -8.39 -7.85
CA ILE A 131 -6.28 -8.38 -7.07
C ILE A 131 -5.69 -9.78 -7.17
N ALA A 132 -4.44 -9.86 -7.61
CA ALA A 132 -3.66 -11.09 -7.67
C ALA A 132 -2.45 -10.97 -6.75
N ASP A 133 -2.25 -11.96 -5.89
CA ASP A 133 -0.97 -12.17 -5.21
C ASP A 133 0.00 -12.81 -6.20
N ILE A 134 1.07 -12.11 -6.54
CA ILE A 134 2.13 -12.61 -7.42
C ILE A 134 3.07 -13.54 -6.64
N GLY A 135 3.14 -13.36 -5.32
CA GLY A 135 3.94 -14.17 -4.42
C GLY A 135 5.11 -13.41 -3.78
N PRO A 136 5.96 -14.14 -3.04
CA PRO A 136 7.10 -13.57 -2.34
C PRO A 136 8.15 -13.04 -3.31
N VAL A 137 8.70 -11.87 -2.97
CA VAL A 137 9.78 -11.19 -3.70
C VAL A 137 11.05 -11.01 -2.84
N SER A 138 10.99 -11.33 -1.54
CA SER A 138 12.17 -11.46 -0.69
C SER A 138 12.89 -12.79 -0.98
N GLY A 139 14.23 -12.79 -0.85
CA GLY A 139 15.02 -14.03 -0.87
C GLY A 139 14.79 -14.88 0.39
N ASN A 140 15.62 -15.92 0.58
CA ASN A 140 15.57 -16.79 1.77
C ASN A 140 15.90 -16.07 3.09
N ASP A 141 16.45 -14.86 3.03
CA ASP A 141 16.68 -14.03 4.20
C ASP A 141 15.37 -13.38 4.61
N ASP A 142 15.04 -13.51 5.91
CA ASP A 142 13.90 -12.85 6.54
C ASP A 142 13.85 -11.40 6.06
N ALA A 143 12.65 -10.91 5.69
CA ALA A 143 12.43 -9.49 5.44
C ALA A 143 12.50 -8.73 6.77
N ALA A 144 13.64 -8.79 7.44
CA ALA A 144 14.03 -7.87 8.48
C ALA A 144 14.11 -6.52 7.81
N ALA A 145 13.16 -5.65 8.18
CA ALA A 145 13.16 -4.25 7.79
C ALA A 145 14.51 -3.63 8.15
N SER A 146 15.41 -3.52 7.18
CA SER A 146 16.59 -2.66 7.30
C SER A 146 16.10 -1.23 7.47
N SER A 147 16.41 -0.69 8.64
CA SER A 147 16.00 0.63 9.12
C SER A 147 16.76 1.76 8.44
#